data_AF-A0A352Z2A5-F1
#
_entry.id   AF-A0A352Z2A5-F1
#
_cell.length_a   1.000
_cell.length_b   1.000
_cell.length_c   1.000
_cell.angle_alpha   90.00
_cell.angle_beta   90.00
_cell.angle_gamma   90.00
#
_symmetry.space_group_name_H-M   'P 1'
#
loop_
_entity.id
_entity.type
_entity.pdbx_description
1 polymer ?
#
loop_
_entity_poly.entity_id
_entity_poly.type
_entity_poly.pdbx_seq_one_letter_code
_entity_poly.pdbx_strand_id
1 'polypeptide(L)'
;YYRLGKFEDIRRSAYRAMKWAKDFRMDAPWSQRGENTNNPWSDSGKHRFGSVAVMIDNFAIPAATIRGLFDFDYKSDRLILRPRIPGSITQYTQKHPVRFGEKELYITCINGGTRVKSVRINGKTVDVQVPDEVILTYNDLPVEAKIEIITEGGWPEEPSPIDYPVIPELVRGKDTKKLNPVALPDSLEKPFRTLTEMKKLLKKETDSEYELSFINAALKAFEDCRVRAAMDPGPGYFRAMNEQRKEDIVKFYNLAALSMYNGFVKRIENYTGKGDVRQKRIAEILNKAIK
;
A
#
# COMPACT_ATOMS: atom_id res chain seq x y z
N TYR A 1 -0.39 22.63 6.17
CA TYR A 1 -1.49 23.38 5.55
C TYR A 1 -2.86 23.09 6.17
N TYR A 2 -3.31 21.82 6.28
CA TYR A 2 -4.63 21.48 6.85
C TYR A 2 -4.90 22.10 8.23
N ARG A 3 -3.94 21.95 9.16
CA ARG A 3 -4.03 22.54 10.51
C ARG A 3 -4.11 24.06 10.52
N LEU A 4 -3.61 24.72 9.47
CA LEU A 4 -3.59 26.17 9.33
C LEU A 4 -4.78 26.70 8.51
N GLY A 5 -5.69 25.82 8.07
CA GLY A 5 -6.80 26.18 7.19
C GLY A 5 -6.38 26.65 5.79
N LYS A 6 -5.12 26.40 5.38
CA LYS A 6 -4.55 26.82 4.08
C LYS A 6 -4.91 25.83 2.97
N PHE A 7 -6.18 25.77 2.58
CA PHE A 7 -6.68 24.74 1.65
C PHE A 7 -6.24 24.96 0.22
N GLU A 8 -6.04 26.20 -0.18
CA GLU A 8 -5.53 26.55 -1.50
C GLU A 8 -4.06 26.16 -1.62
N ASP A 9 -3.26 26.27 -0.55
CA ASP A 9 -1.89 25.75 -0.53
C ASP A 9 -1.86 24.23 -0.67
N ILE A 10 -2.82 23.52 -0.07
CA ILE A 10 -3.02 22.07 -0.25
C ILE A 10 -3.33 21.77 -1.70
N ARG A 11 -4.31 22.46 -2.29
CA ARG A 11 -4.72 22.28 -3.67
C ARG A 11 -3.53 22.51 -4.61
N ARG A 12 -2.75 23.58 -4.42
CA ARG A 12 -1.54 23.87 -5.20
C ARG A 12 -0.47 22.81 -5.00
N SER A 13 -0.25 22.34 -3.77
CA SER A 13 0.71 21.27 -3.47
C SER A 13 0.32 19.95 -4.12
N ALA A 14 -0.95 19.55 -4.00
CA ALA A 14 -1.49 18.36 -4.63
C ALA A 14 -1.42 18.48 -6.15
N TYR A 15 -1.79 19.63 -6.72
CA TYR A 15 -1.70 19.88 -8.15
C TYR A 15 -0.25 19.86 -8.65
N ARG A 16 0.70 20.43 -7.89
CA ARG A 16 2.13 20.37 -8.20
C ARG A 16 2.64 18.93 -8.14
N ALA A 17 2.17 18.13 -7.19
CA ALA A 17 2.45 16.70 -7.17
C ALA A 17 1.85 16.00 -8.40
N MET A 18 0.64 16.39 -8.83
CA MET A 18 0.01 15.88 -10.04
C MET A 18 0.76 16.27 -11.33
N LYS A 19 1.56 17.34 -11.34
CA LYS A 19 2.52 17.61 -12.43
C LYS A 19 3.42 16.38 -12.64
N TRP A 20 3.94 15.83 -11.56
CA TRP A 20 4.72 14.61 -11.62
C TRP A 20 3.87 13.35 -11.71
N ALA A 21 2.58 13.36 -11.33
CA ALA A 21 1.69 12.24 -11.61
C ALA A 21 1.53 11.97 -13.13
N LYS A 22 1.70 12.98 -13.99
CA LYS A 22 1.84 12.78 -15.45
C LYS A 22 3.15 12.08 -15.82
N ASP A 23 4.16 12.22 -14.97
CA ASP A 23 5.46 11.56 -15.05
C ASP A 23 5.56 10.33 -14.12
N PHE A 24 4.47 9.89 -13.49
CA PHE A 24 4.48 8.75 -12.57
C PHE A 24 3.38 7.74 -12.95
N ARG A 25 3.72 6.45 -13.05
CA ARG A 25 2.72 5.38 -13.15
C ARG A 25 2.12 5.10 -11.78
N MET A 26 1.19 5.97 -11.36
CA MET A 26 0.50 5.88 -10.07
C MET A 26 -0.36 4.61 -9.94
N ASP A 27 -0.79 4.04 -11.07
CA ASP A 27 -1.56 2.81 -11.22
C ASP A 27 -0.69 1.55 -11.42
N ALA A 28 0.57 1.73 -11.82
CA ALA A 28 1.56 0.68 -11.98
C ALA A 28 2.87 1.04 -11.27
N PRO A 29 2.86 1.19 -9.92
CA PRO A 29 4.01 1.64 -9.13
C PRO A 29 5.21 0.68 -9.25
N TRP A 30 4.96 -0.53 -9.74
CA TRP A 30 5.96 -1.59 -9.98
C TRP A 30 6.62 -1.50 -11.36
N SER A 31 6.06 -0.75 -12.30
CA SER A 31 6.69 -0.45 -13.59
C SER A 31 7.56 0.79 -13.43
N GLN A 32 8.84 0.69 -13.78
CA GLN A 32 9.75 1.85 -13.82
C GLN A 32 9.83 2.63 -12.49
N ARG A 33 9.67 1.95 -11.33
CA ARG A 33 9.67 2.58 -10.00
C ARG A 33 8.58 3.65 -9.82
N GLY A 34 7.48 3.50 -10.56
CA GLY A 34 6.37 4.44 -10.59
C GLY A 34 6.67 5.72 -11.36
N GLU A 35 7.62 5.72 -12.30
CA GLU A 35 8.17 6.91 -12.96
C GLU A 35 8.28 6.79 -14.48
N ASN A 36 8.16 7.92 -15.21
CA ASN A 36 7.85 7.97 -16.63
C ASN A 36 8.99 8.54 -17.50
N THR A 37 9.90 9.39 -17.00
CA THR A 37 10.79 10.18 -17.87
C THR A 37 12.26 10.20 -17.40
N ASN A 38 12.56 10.56 -16.15
CA ASN A 38 13.86 10.53 -15.49
C ASN A 38 13.75 10.42 -13.93
N ASN A 39 14.39 9.41 -13.34
CA ASN A 39 14.53 9.29 -11.88
C ASN A 39 16.01 9.50 -11.52
N PRO A 40 16.41 10.72 -11.10
CA PRO A 40 17.81 11.01 -10.80
C PRO A 40 18.40 10.15 -9.66
N TRP A 41 17.58 9.59 -8.77
CA TRP A 41 18.02 8.68 -7.72
C TRP A 41 18.32 7.26 -8.25
N SER A 42 17.50 6.79 -9.20
CA SER A 42 17.69 5.52 -9.91
C SER A 42 18.80 5.58 -10.96
N ASP A 43 18.73 6.60 -11.82
CA ASP A 43 19.52 6.72 -13.04
C ASP A 43 20.96 7.16 -12.75
N SER A 44 21.23 7.71 -11.55
CA SER A 44 22.60 7.99 -11.07
C SER A 44 23.32 6.77 -10.47
N GLY A 45 22.72 5.56 -10.52
CA GLY A 45 23.36 4.32 -10.10
C GLY A 45 23.53 4.14 -8.59
N LYS A 46 23.02 5.06 -7.76
CA LYS A 46 23.14 4.99 -6.30
C LYS A 46 22.32 3.87 -5.65
N HIS A 47 21.30 3.35 -6.35
CA HIS A 47 20.57 2.17 -5.93
C HIS A 47 21.16 0.90 -6.56
N ARG A 48 21.86 0.11 -5.73
CA ARG A 48 22.43 -1.18 -6.12
C ARG A 48 21.30 -2.10 -6.61
N PHE A 49 21.41 -2.58 -7.84
CA PHE A 49 20.57 -3.64 -8.44
C PHE A 49 19.18 -3.28 -8.98
N GLY A 50 18.91 -2.05 -9.41
CA GLY A 50 17.70 -1.83 -10.21
C GLY A 50 16.38 -1.97 -9.41
N SER A 51 16.43 -2.04 -8.08
CA SER A 51 15.32 -2.42 -7.20
C SER A 51 14.02 -1.64 -7.44
N VAL A 52 12.87 -2.29 -7.26
CA VAL A 52 11.55 -1.65 -7.34
C VAL A 52 11.34 -0.75 -6.13
N ALA A 53 11.82 0.49 -6.22
CA ALA A 53 11.43 1.53 -5.28
C ALA A 53 10.04 2.01 -5.69
N VAL A 54 9.03 1.70 -4.89
CA VAL A 54 7.80 2.49 -4.93
C VAL A 54 8.19 3.89 -4.44
N MET A 55 8.08 4.90 -5.30
CA MET A 55 8.27 6.30 -4.89
C MET A 55 7.29 6.59 -3.75
N ILE A 56 7.81 6.75 -2.53
CA ILE A 56 7.04 7.09 -1.33
C ILE A 56 6.16 8.31 -1.61
N ASP A 57 6.67 9.25 -2.40
CA ASP A 57 5.99 10.49 -2.79
C ASP A 57 4.66 10.26 -3.54
N ASN A 58 4.49 9.13 -4.25
CA ASN A 58 3.27 8.82 -5.00
C ASN A 58 2.08 8.50 -4.08
N PHE A 59 2.35 7.93 -2.90
CA PHE A 59 1.34 7.51 -1.94
C PHE A 59 1.29 8.40 -0.70
N ALA A 60 2.42 8.99 -0.32
CA ALA A 60 2.52 9.84 0.85
C ALA A 60 1.63 11.08 0.74
N ILE A 61 1.55 11.71 -0.43
CA ILE A 61 0.74 12.92 -0.62
C ILE A 61 -0.76 12.60 -0.54
N PRO A 62 -1.32 11.63 -1.28
CA PRO A 62 -2.72 11.21 -1.09
C PRO A 62 -3.03 10.73 0.34
N ALA A 63 -2.12 9.97 0.97
CA ALA A 63 -2.31 9.51 2.34
C ALA A 63 -2.31 10.69 3.35
N ALA A 64 -1.40 11.65 3.18
CA ALA A 64 -1.35 12.87 3.98
C ALA A 64 -2.58 13.75 3.77
N THR A 65 -3.15 13.77 2.55
CA THR A 65 -4.42 14.44 2.25
C THR A 65 -5.56 13.82 3.06
N ILE A 66 -5.74 12.49 3.00
CA ILE A 66 -6.79 11.79 3.77
C ILE A 66 -6.61 12.02 5.27
N ARG A 67 -5.38 11.89 5.77
CA ARG A 67 -5.07 12.15 7.19
C ARG A 67 -5.32 13.61 7.58
N GLY A 68 -5.00 14.55 6.69
CA GLY A 68 -5.12 15.98 6.91
C GLY A 68 -6.55 16.47 7.01
N LEU A 69 -7.49 15.85 6.28
CA LEU A 69 -8.91 16.22 6.30
C LEU A 69 -9.57 16.07 7.67
N PHE A 70 -9.03 15.22 8.55
CA PHE A 70 -9.57 15.01 9.90
C PHE A 70 -8.53 15.12 11.01
N ASP A 71 -7.27 15.49 10.70
CA ASP A 71 -6.14 15.63 11.64
C ASP A 71 -6.17 14.61 12.79
N PHE A 72 -6.12 13.33 12.42
CA PHE A 72 -6.22 12.20 13.36
C PHE A 72 -5.14 12.28 14.44
N ASP A 73 -5.58 12.40 15.70
CA ASP A 73 -4.73 12.35 16.89
C ASP A 73 -5.09 11.12 17.73
N TYR A 74 -4.25 10.08 17.59
CA TYR A 74 -4.41 8.81 18.29
C TYR A 74 -3.86 8.92 19.71
N LYS A 75 -4.69 8.62 20.71
CA LYS A 75 -4.30 8.39 22.11
C LYS A 75 -4.48 6.91 22.45
N SER A 76 -4.02 6.52 23.63
CA SER A 76 -4.13 5.14 24.12
C SER A 76 -5.58 4.69 24.33
N ASP A 77 -6.47 5.62 24.69
CA ASP A 77 -7.85 5.35 25.11
C ASP A 77 -8.90 5.98 24.17
N ARG A 78 -8.49 6.90 23.29
CA ARG A 78 -9.39 7.65 22.40
C ARG A 78 -8.73 8.07 21.09
N LEU A 79 -9.55 8.32 20.09
CA LEU A 79 -9.17 8.97 18.84
C LEU A 79 -9.84 10.34 18.77
N ILE A 80 -9.05 11.38 18.53
CA ILE A 80 -9.57 12.74 18.34
C ILE A 80 -9.49 13.08 16.85
N LEU A 81 -10.62 13.46 16.28
CA LEU A 81 -10.72 13.96 14.91
C LEU A 81 -10.99 15.46 14.93
N ARG A 82 -10.35 16.21 14.04
CA ARG A 82 -10.62 17.64 13.80
C ARG A 82 -10.95 17.82 12.33
N PRO A 83 -12.23 17.96 11.95
CA PRO A 83 -12.60 18.15 10.54
C PRO A 83 -11.95 19.42 9.96
N ARG A 84 -11.07 19.25 8.98
CA ARG A 84 -10.38 20.30 8.22
C ARG A 84 -10.68 20.11 6.73
N ILE A 85 -11.96 20.08 6.39
CA ILE A 85 -12.41 19.83 5.03
C ILE A 85 -12.55 21.17 4.29
N PRO A 86 -11.90 21.38 3.13
CA PRO A 86 -12.05 22.60 2.34
C PRO A 86 -13.52 22.96 2.11
N GLY A 87 -13.88 24.24 2.22
CA GLY A 87 -15.26 24.71 2.06
C GLY A 87 -15.89 24.41 0.68
N SER A 88 -15.07 24.20 -0.34
CA SER A 88 -15.53 23.76 -1.67
C SER A 88 -16.04 22.31 -1.71
N ILE A 89 -15.74 21.49 -0.69
CA ILE A 89 -16.27 20.14 -0.51
C ILE A 89 -17.42 20.24 0.48
N THR A 90 -18.65 20.15 0.00
CA THR A 90 -19.87 20.20 0.84
C THR A 90 -20.16 18.88 1.54
N GLN A 91 -19.68 17.76 1.00
CA GLN A 91 -19.80 16.45 1.60
C GLN A 91 -18.59 15.58 1.29
N TYR A 92 -18.09 14.88 2.32
CA TYR A 92 -17.07 13.86 2.20
C TYR A 92 -17.61 12.54 2.75
N THR A 93 -17.41 11.44 2.03
CA THR A 93 -17.78 10.09 2.47
C THR A 93 -16.62 9.13 2.22
N GLN A 94 -16.08 8.54 3.29
CA GLN A 94 -15.03 7.54 3.20
C GLN A 94 -15.63 6.13 3.12
N LYS A 95 -15.38 5.43 2.01
CA LYS A 95 -15.89 4.06 1.78
C LYS A 95 -14.97 2.96 2.33
N HIS A 96 -13.72 3.29 2.63
CA HIS A 96 -12.79 2.40 3.32
C HIS A 96 -12.59 2.85 4.76
N PRO A 97 -12.45 1.94 5.73
CA PRO A 97 -12.37 2.33 7.12
C PRO A 97 -11.00 2.90 7.49
N VAL A 98 -11.00 3.89 8.38
CA VAL A 98 -9.83 4.17 9.22
C VAL A 98 -9.79 3.14 10.34
N ARG A 99 -8.62 2.58 10.64
CA ARG A 99 -8.45 1.64 11.75
C ARG A 99 -8.10 2.37 13.04
N PHE A 100 -8.76 1.98 14.13
CA PHE A 100 -8.36 2.32 15.50
C PHE A 100 -8.33 1.05 16.32
N GLY A 101 -7.15 0.44 16.45
CA GLY A 101 -7.03 -0.94 16.92
C GLY A 101 -7.83 -1.89 16.02
N GLU A 102 -8.72 -2.67 16.62
CA GLU A 102 -9.60 -3.60 15.92
C GLU A 102 -10.84 -2.92 15.31
N LYS A 103 -11.10 -1.66 15.65
CA LYS A 103 -12.29 -0.91 15.21
C LYS A 103 -12.13 -0.40 13.78
N GLU A 104 -13.22 -0.48 13.01
CA GLU A 104 -13.36 0.06 11.66
C GLU A 104 -14.22 1.33 11.68
N LEU A 105 -13.64 2.46 11.30
CA LEU A 105 -14.30 3.76 11.33
C LEU A 105 -14.59 4.25 9.91
N TYR A 106 -15.87 4.32 9.56
CA TYR A 106 -16.37 4.87 8.30
C TYR A 106 -16.86 6.29 8.54
N ILE A 107 -16.21 7.27 7.93
CA ILE A 107 -16.43 8.69 8.25
C ILE A 107 -17.17 9.37 7.10
N THR A 108 -18.31 9.97 7.43
CA THR A 108 -19.04 10.91 6.58
C THR A 108 -19.01 12.28 7.24
N CYS A 109 -18.72 13.33 6.48
CA CYS A 109 -18.79 14.70 6.95
C CYS A 109 -19.66 15.53 6.02
N ILE A 110 -20.72 16.13 6.56
CA ILE A 110 -21.51 17.18 5.92
C ILE A 110 -20.86 18.50 6.33
N ASN A 111 -20.12 19.10 5.39
CA ASN A 111 -19.22 20.21 5.69
C ASN A 111 -19.96 21.55 5.55
N GLY A 112 -20.09 22.26 6.66
CA GLY A 112 -20.63 23.61 6.71
C GLY A 112 -19.68 24.61 7.37
N GLY A 113 -18.46 24.21 7.73
CA GLY A 113 -17.46 25.11 8.31
C GLY A 113 -16.49 24.46 9.31
N THR A 114 -15.90 25.33 10.12
CA THR A 114 -14.83 24.99 11.09
C THR A 114 -15.30 24.32 12.37
N ARG A 115 -16.60 24.43 12.70
CA ARG A 115 -17.13 23.97 13.99
C ARG A 115 -17.98 22.72 13.83
N VAL A 116 -17.78 21.72 14.68
CA VAL A 116 -18.62 20.54 14.83
C VAL A 116 -19.96 20.95 15.44
N LYS A 117 -21.03 20.72 14.68
CA LYS A 117 -22.41 20.95 15.10
C LYS A 117 -23.01 19.72 15.77
N SER A 118 -22.82 18.56 15.15
CA SER A 118 -23.32 17.29 15.67
C SER A 118 -22.50 16.12 15.18
N VAL A 119 -22.51 15.05 15.98
CA VAL A 119 -21.88 13.77 15.66
C VAL A 119 -22.87 12.66 15.91
N ARG A 120 -22.93 11.70 14.98
CA ARG A 120 -23.70 10.47 15.13
C ARG A 120 -22.80 9.27 14.91
N ILE A 121 -22.93 8.25 15.75
CA ILE A 121 -22.26 6.95 15.60
C ILE A 121 -23.34 5.89 15.42
N ASN A 122 -23.37 5.23 14.26
CA ASN A 122 -24.40 4.27 13.88
C ASN A 122 -25.83 4.83 14.08
N GLY A 123 -26.01 6.12 13.75
CA GLY A 123 -27.28 6.83 13.89
C GLY A 123 -27.60 7.39 15.29
N LYS A 124 -26.84 7.01 16.33
CA LYS A 124 -27.02 7.54 17.69
C LYS A 124 -26.23 8.84 17.87
N THR A 125 -26.88 9.87 18.37
CA THR A 125 -26.24 11.16 18.69
C THR A 125 -25.21 10.98 19.80
N VAL A 126 -24.06 11.64 19.63
CA VAL A 126 -23.00 11.74 20.63
C VAL A 126 -22.79 13.21 20.97
N ASP A 127 -22.56 13.49 22.24
CA ASP A 127 -22.35 14.86 22.73
C ASP A 127 -21.05 15.44 22.17
N VAL A 128 -21.15 16.65 21.62
CA VAL A 128 -20.00 17.43 21.16
C VAL A 128 -19.45 18.20 22.36
N GLN A 129 -18.33 17.72 22.91
CA GLN A 129 -17.69 18.34 24.07
C GLN A 129 -16.91 19.60 23.70
N VAL A 130 -16.26 19.59 22.55
CA VAL A 130 -15.42 20.69 22.07
C VAL A 130 -15.85 21.06 20.65
N PRO A 131 -16.10 22.34 20.34
CA PRO A 131 -16.67 22.74 19.06
C PRO A 131 -15.82 22.46 17.82
N ASP A 132 -14.55 22.09 17.91
CA ASP A 132 -13.69 21.78 16.76
C ASP A 132 -13.11 20.36 16.77
N GLU A 133 -13.54 19.53 17.74
CA GLU A 133 -13.06 18.16 17.92
C GLU A 133 -14.21 17.15 17.99
N VAL A 134 -13.97 15.97 17.45
CA VAL A 134 -14.80 14.78 17.66
C VAL A 134 -13.95 13.78 18.44
N ILE A 135 -14.35 13.55 19.69
CA ILE A 135 -13.65 12.65 20.61
C ILE A 135 -14.35 11.29 20.56
N LEU A 136 -13.59 10.26 20.21
CA LEU A 136 -14.06 8.89 20.06
C LEU A 136 -13.34 7.98 21.06
N THR A 137 -13.99 7.70 22.20
CA THR A 137 -13.46 6.79 23.22
C THR A 137 -13.48 5.34 22.73
N TYR A 138 -12.36 4.62 22.87
CA TYR A 138 -12.19 3.27 22.31
C TYR A 138 -13.26 2.27 22.80
N ASN A 139 -13.56 2.30 24.09
CA ASN A 139 -14.51 1.36 24.73
C ASN A 139 -15.96 1.61 24.31
N ASP A 140 -16.29 2.84 23.93
CA ASP A 140 -17.65 3.22 23.52
C ASP A 140 -17.90 2.97 22.02
N LEU A 141 -16.83 2.71 21.27
CA LEU A 141 -16.91 2.45 19.83
C LEU A 141 -17.33 1.01 19.52
N PRO A 142 -18.34 0.80 18.67
CA PRO A 142 -18.63 -0.52 18.10
C PRO A 142 -17.48 -0.98 17.19
N VAL A 143 -17.39 -2.28 16.94
CA VAL A 143 -16.37 -2.86 16.03
C VAL A 143 -16.44 -2.22 14.65
N GLU A 144 -17.65 -2.01 14.12
CA GLU A 144 -17.92 -1.21 12.93
C GLU A 144 -18.67 0.08 13.32
N ALA A 145 -18.03 1.22 13.12
CA ALA A 145 -18.57 2.54 13.46
C ALA A 145 -18.77 3.40 12.21
N LYS A 146 -20.02 3.71 11.89
CA LYS A 146 -20.42 4.70 10.88
C LYS A 146 -20.59 6.04 11.57
N ILE A 147 -19.58 6.88 11.41
CA ILE A 147 -19.47 8.18 12.06
C ILE A 147 -19.94 9.23 11.06
N GLU A 148 -20.99 9.95 11.41
CA GLU A 148 -21.45 11.10 10.66
C GLU A 148 -21.18 12.37 11.45
N ILE A 149 -20.49 13.31 10.82
CA ILE A 149 -20.12 14.60 11.39
C ILE A 149 -20.82 15.69 10.58
N ILE A 150 -21.49 16.61 11.26
CA ILE A 150 -22.03 17.82 10.63
C ILE A 150 -21.24 18.99 11.17
N THR A 151 -20.70 19.83 10.28
CA THR A 151 -20.00 21.06 10.66
C THR A 151 -20.75 22.33 10.23
N GLU A 152 -20.44 23.46 10.85
CA GLU A 152 -21.02 24.77 10.58
C GLU A 152 -20.01 25.90 10.82
N GLY A 153 -20.44 27.14 10.57
CA GLY A 153 -19.64 28.35 10.81
C GLY A 153 -18.88 28.89 9.59
N GLY A 154 -19.02 28.25 8.43
CA GLY A 154 -18.31 28.60 7.20
C GLY A 154 -16.80 28.33 7.24
N TRP A 155 -16.19 28.35 6.07
CA TRP A 155 -14.74 28.41 5.92
C TRP A 155 -14.34 29.79 5.39
N PRO A 156 -13.17 30.33 5.75
CA PRO A 156 -12.67 31.55 5.15
C PRO A 156 -12.58 31.40 3.63
N GLU A 157 -12.98 32.43 2.89
CA GLU A 157 -12.74 32.47 1.44
C GLU A 157 -11.23 32.56 1.18
N GLU A 158 -10.73 31.67 0.33
CA GLU A 158 -9.36 31.73 -0.16
C GLU A 158 -9.38 32.07 -1.66
N PRO A 159 -8.67 33.13 -2.10
CA PRO A 159 -8.63 33.50 -3.50
C PRO A 159 -7.93 32.40 -4.31
N SER A 160 -8.63 31.86 -5.32
CA SER A 160 -8.11 30.86 -6.25
C SER A 160 -7.69 31.56 -7.55
N PRO A 161 -6.39 31.70 -7.85
CA PRO A 161 -5.97 32.15 -9.17
C PRO A 161 -6.27 31.07 -10.20
N ILE A 162 -7.17 31.39 -11.14
CA ILE A 162 -7.54 30.56 -12.27
C ILE A 162 -6.51 30.77 -13.37
N ASP A 163 -5.61 29.81 -13.55
CA ASP A 163 -5.20 29.36 -14.89
C ASP A 163 -4.32 28.12 -14.76
N TYR A 164 -4.79 26.97 -15.25
CA TYR A 164 -3.94 25.78 -15.39
C TYR A 164 -4.44 24.89 -16.54
N PRO A 165 -3.52 24.20 -17.25
CA PRO A 165 -3.75 23.66 -18.57
C PRO A 165 -4.58 22.37 -18.56
N VAL A 166 -5.23 22.15 -19.70
CA VAL A 166 -6.15 21.05 -20.01
C VAL A 166 -5.53 19.68 -19.71
N ILE A 167 -6.34 18.80 -19.11
CA ILE A 167 -6.01 17.38 -18.91
C ILE A 167 -6.06 16.70 -20.28
N PRO A 168 -4.98 16.09 -20.79
CA PRO A 168 -5.02 15.35 -22.06
C PRO A 168 -5.90 14.11 -21.94
N GLU A 169 -6.48 13.67 -23.06
CA GLU A 169 -7.36 12.50 -23.10
C GLU A 169 -6.64 11.19 -22.74
N LEU A 170 -7.37 10.32 -22.05
CA LEU A 170 -6.92 8.99 -21.68
C LEU A 170 -6.82 8.11 -22.94
N VAL A 171 -5.61 7.70 -23.33
CA VAL A 171 -5.44 6.71 -24.40
C VAL A 171 -5.90 5.35 -23.87
N ARG A 172 -6.95 4.79 -24.48
CA ARG A 172 -7.43 3.45 -24.12
C ARG A 172 -6.32 2.44 -24.38
N GLY A 173 -5.85 1.77 -23.33
CA GLY A 173 -4.95 0.64 -23.44
C GLY A 173 -5.61 -0.50 -24.22
N LYS A 174 -4.82 -1.27 -24.97
CA LYS A 174 -5.27 -2.54 -25.55
C LYS A 174 -5.65 -3.49 -24.41
N ASP A 175 -6.72 -4.26 -24.60
CA ASP A 175 -7.17 -5.26 -23.64
C ASP A 175 -6.01 -6.16 -23.21
N THR A 176 -5.69 -6.15 -21.91
CA THR A 176 -4.71 -7.05 -21.32
C THR A 176 -5.27 -8.46 -21.37
N LYS A 177 -4.88 -9.24 -22.39
CA LYS A 177 -5.13 -10.68 -22.42
C LYS A 177 -4.53 -11.31 -21.17
N LYS A 178 -5.23 -12.28 -20.58
CA LYS A 178 -4.68 -13.15 -19.54
C LYS A 178 -3.46 -13.86 -20.12
N LEU A 179 -2.28 -13.56 -19.58
CA LEU A 179 -1.03 -14.16 -20.03
C LEU A 179 -0.80 -15.47 -19.29
N ASN A 180 -0.37 -16.51 -20.02
CA ASN A 180 -0.02 -17.80 -19.43
C ASN A 180 1.35 -17.67 -18.74
N PRO A 181 1.51 -18.15 -17.49
CA PRO A 181 2.79 -18.09 -16.78
C PRO A 181 3.91 -18.79 -17.57
N VAL A 182 5.06 -18.12 -17.72
CA VAL A 182 6.25 -18.71 -18.38
C VAL A 182 6.88 -19.78 -17.48
N ALA A 183 7.71 -20.67 -18.05
CA ALA A 183 8.53 -21.59 -17.26
C ALA A 183 9.49 -20.83 -16.33
N LEU A 184 9.85 -21.43 -15.21
CA LEU A 184 10.92 -20.89 -14.35
C LEU A 184 12.27 -21.06 -15.05
N PRO A 185 13.22 -20.12 -14.89
CA PRO A 185 14.59 -20.34 -15.33
C PRO A 185 15.26 -21.42 -14.47
N ASP A 186 16.25 -22.12 -15.01
CA ASP A 186 16.96 -23.23 -14.36
C ASP A 186 17.41 -22.91 -12.94
N SER A 187 17.90 -21.68 -12.71
CA SER A 187 18.35 -21.20 -11.40
C SER A 187 17.26 -21.22 -10.31
N LEU A 188 15.98 -21.23 -10.69
CA LEU A 188 14.82 -21.20 -9.81
C LEU A 188 14.08 -22.54 -9.73
N GLU A 189 14.26 -23.44 -10.70
CA GLU A 189 13.52 -24.71 -10.74
C GLU A 189 13.82 -25.59 -9.53
N LYS A 190 15.10 -25.78 -9.20
CA LYS A 190 15.50 -26.60 -8.04
C LYS A 190 14.96 -26.02 -6.72
N PRO A 191 15.18 -24.72 -6.39
CA PRO A 191 14.57 -24.10 -5.21
C PRO A 191 13.04 -24.24 -5.14
N PHE A 192 12.34 -24.05 -6.25
CA PHE A 192 10.88 -24.17 -6.32
C PHE A 192 10.41 -25.59 -6.04
N ARG A 193 11.07 -26.60 -6.63
CA ARG A 193 10.79 -28.01 -6.37
C ARG A 193 11.03 -28.36 -4.91
N THR A 194 12.15 -27.92 -4.33
CA THR A 194 12.46 -28.13 -2.91
C THR A 194 11.36 -27.56 -2.01
N LEU A 195 10.94 -26.30 -2.22
CA LEU A 195 9.84 -25.69 -1.45
C LEU A 195 8.50 -26.42 -1.63
N THR A 196 8.23 -26.93 -2.84
CA THR A 196 7.02 -27.70 -3.13
C THR A 196 7.00 -29.01 -2.35
N GLU A 197 8.13 -29.72 -2.28
CA GLU A 197 8.26 -30.94 -1.48
C GLU A 197 8.19 -30.63 0.02
N MET A 198 8.85 -29.57 0.50
CA MET A 198 8.73 -29.12 1.89
C MET A 198 7.27 -28.84 2.28
N LYS A 199 6.51 -28.17 1.40
CA LYS A 199 5.07 -27.92 1.61
C LYS A 199 4.28 -29.22 1.74
N LYS A 200 4.56 -30.23 0.91
CA LYS A 200 3.90 -31.54 0.99
C LYS A 200 4.20 -32.26 2.30
N LEU A 201 5.44 -32.16 2.78
CA LEU A 201 5.88 -32.78 4.03
C LEU A 201 5.18 -32.13 5.24
N LEU A 202 5.15 -30.79 5.32
CA LEU A 202 4.53 -30.10 6.46
C LEU A 202 3.01 -30.21 6.50
N LYS A 203 2.32 -30.37 5.36
CA LYS A 203 0.87 -30.57 5.35
C LYS A 203 0.40 -31.76 6.20
N LYS A 204 1.27 -32.72 6.48
CA LYS A 204 0.99 -33.91 7.29
C LYS A 204 1.40 -33.75 8.75
N GLU A 205 1.99 -32.62 9.10
CA GLU A 205 2.60 -32.35 10.40
C GLU A 205 1.75 -31.36 11.21
N THR A 206 1.46 -31.73 12.46
CA THR A 206 0.75 -30.88 13.42
C THR A 206 1.61 -29.69 13.84
N ASP A 207 0.99 -28.54 14.15
CA ASP A 207 1.66 -27.31 14.60
C ASP A 207 2.70 -26.75 13.61
N SER A 208 2.46 -26.93 12.31
CA SER A 208 3.34 -26.47 11.23
C SER A 208 2.81 -25.24 10.48
N GLU A 209 1.69 -24.62 10.90
CA GLU A 209 1.07 -23.52 10.16
C GLU A 209 2.01 -22.33 9.99
N TYR A 210 2.83 -22.07 11.01
CA TYR A 210 3.79 -20.98 11.00
C TYR A 210 4.83 -21.17 9.89
N GLU A 211 5.48 -22.32 9.77
CA GLU A 211 6.43 -22.62 8.69
C GLU A 211 5.75 -22.72 7.32
N LEU A 212 4.55 -23.29 7.25
CA LEU A 212 3.75 -23.32 6.03
C LEU A 212 3.48 -21.92 5.47
N SER A 213 3.28 -20.91 6.34
CA SER A 213 3.09 -19.52 5.92
C SER A 213 4.31 -18.98 5.16
N PHE A 214 5.53 -19.24 5.64
CA PHE A 214 6.77 -18.82 4.97
C PHE A 214 6.98 -19.55 3.65
N ILE A 215 6.73 -20.87 3.62
CA ILE A 215 6.85 -21.65 2.38
C ILE A 215 5.85 -21.16 1.34
N ASN A 216 4.60 -20.88 1.74
CA ASN A 216 3.59 -20.36 0.83
C ASN A 216 3.97 -18.96 0.29
N ALA A 217 4.50 -18.08 1.15
CA ALA A 217 5.00 -16.78 0.73
C ALA A 217 6.18 -16.91 -0.25
N ALA A 218 7.12 -17.82 0.02
CA ALA A 218 8.25 -18.09 -0.87
C ALA A 218 7.76 -18.65 -2.22
N LEU A 219 6.93 -19.70 -2.24
CA LEU A 219 6.35 -20.27 -3.46
C LEU A 219 5.58 -19.22 -4.28
N LYS A 220 4.85 -18.33 -3.62
CA LYS A 220 4.15 -17.22 -4.29
C LYS A 220 5.13 -16.31 -5.04
N ALA A 221 6.28 -16.00 -4.46
CA ALA A 221 7.31 -15.22 -5.13
C ALA A 221 7.83 -15.89 -6.42
N PHE A 222 7.97 -17.22 -6.45
CA PHE A 222 8.33 -17.96 -7.66
C PHE A 222 7.22 -17.91 -8.73
N GLU A 223 5.95 -18.03 -8.34
CA GLU A 223 4.83 -17.87 -9.28
C GLU A 223 4.78 -16.44 -9.84
N ASP A 224 5.10 -15.45 -9.02
CA ASP A 224 5.18 -14.06 -9.46
C ASP A 224 6.32 -13.83 -10.46
N CYS A 225 7.45 -14.55 -10.37
CA CYS A 225 8.47 -14.55 -11.43
C CYS A 225 7.90 -14.99 -12.78
N ARG A 226 7.12 -16.08 -12.79
CA ARG A 226 6.53 -16.66 -14.02
C ARG A 226 5.50 -15.74 -14.65
N VAL A 227 4.64 -15.14 -13.83
CA VAL A 227 3.65 -14.16 -14.27
C VAL A 227 4.35 -12.92 -14.79
N ARG A 228 5.38 -12.43 -14.09
CA ARG A 228 6.09 -11.21 -14.48
C ARG A 228 6.85 -11.38 -15.79
N ALA A 229 7.51 -12.51 -16.00
CA ALA A 229 8.20 -12.82 -17.25
C ALA A 229 7.22 -12.90 -18.44
N ALA A 230 5.96 -13.30 -18.19
CA ALA A 230 4.92 -13.35 -19.21
C ALA A 230 4.35 -11.97 -19.56
N MET A 231 4.49 -10.96 -18.69
CA MET A 231 3.85 -9.66 -18.83
C MET A 231 4.52 -8.82 -19.92
N ASP A 232 3.73 -8.42 -20.93
CA ASP A 232 4.07 -7.28 -21.77
C ASP A 232 3.62 -5.99 -21.07
N PRO A 233 4.55 -5.13 -20.60
CA PRO A 233 4.19 -3.85 -19.98
C PRO A 233 3.66 -2.82 -20.99
N GLY A 234 3.55 -3.20 -22.27
CA GLY A 234 3.14 -2.36 -23.38
C GLY A 234 4.24 -1.39 -23.80
N PRO A 235 3.97 -0.54 -24.80
CA PRO A 235 4.94 0.46 -25.29
C PRO A 235 5.39 1.45 -24.21
N GLY A 236 4.62 1.57 -23.11
CA GLY A 236 4.75 2.64 -22.15
C GLY A 236 4.21 3.95 -22.74
N TYR A 237 3.46 4.73 -21.97
CA TYR A 237 2.91 6.00 -22.45
C TYR A 237 4.01 7.08 -22.57
N PHE A 238 5.11 6.96 -21.80
CA PHE A 238 6.11 8.03 -21.65
C PHE A 238 7.59 7.59 -21.74
N ARG A 239 8.00 6.43 -21.20
CA ARG A 239 9.33 5.79 -21.45
C ARG A 239 9.16 4.43 -22.11
N ALA A 240 9.82 4.23 -23.24
CA ALA A 240 9.89 2.92 -23.88
C ALA A 240 10.45 1.87 -22.91
N MET A 241 9.77 0.73 -22.80
CA MET A 241 10.30 -0.44 -22.11
C MET A 241 11.32 -1.12 -23.03
N ASN A 242 12.59 -0.77 -22.89
CA ASN A 242 13.67 -1.42 -23.62
C ASN A 242 13.99 -2.82 -23.03
N GLU A 243 14.70 -3.64 -23.80
CA GLU A 243 15.03 -5.01 -23.40
C GLU A 243 15.82 -5.07 -22.09
N GLN A 244 16.82 -4.19 -21.91
CA GLN A 244 17.60 -4.13 -20.67
C GLN A 244 16.73 -3.96 -19.42
N ARG A 245 15.70 -3.10 -19.47
CA ARG A 245 14.78 -2.90 -18.34
C ARG A 245 13.88 -4.10 -18.11
N LYS A 246 13.44 -4.77 -19.18
CA LYS A 246 12.68 -6.02 -19.03
C LYS A 246 13.51 -7.07 -18.30
N GLU A 247 14.76 -7.23 -18.71
CA GLU A 247 15.73 -8.13 -18.07
C GLU A 247 15.98 -7.77 -16.60
N ASP A 248 16.20 -6.49 -16.30
CA ASP A 248 16.46 -6.03 -14.92
C ASP A 248 15.27 -6.30 -13.99
N ILE A 249 14.03 -6.11 -14.49
CA ILE A 249 12.82 -6.41 -13.71
C ILE A 249 12.72 -7.91 -13.45
N VAL A 250 12.91 -8.75 -14.47
CA VAL A 250 12.90 -10.22 -14.30
C VAL A 250 13.99 -10.64 -13.31
N LYS A 251 15.20 -10.09 -13.43
CA LYS A 251 16.31 -10.34 -12.51
C LYS A 251 15.97 -9.98 -11.07
N PHE A 252 15.31 -8.85 -10.83
CA PHE A 252 14.87 -8.44 -9.49
C PHE A 252 13.91 -9.47 -8.88
N TYR A 253 12.91 -9.92 -9.62
CA TYR A 253 11.96 -10.94 -9.15
C TYR A 253 12.69 -12.26 -8.83
N ASN A 254 13.60 -12.69 -9.71
CA ASN A 254 14.40 -13.90 -9.48
C ASN A 254 15.26 -13.79 -8.22
N LEU A 255 15.91 -12.65 -7.99
CA LEU A 255 16.70 -12.39 -6.79
C LEU A 255 15.82 -12.37 -5.52
N ALA A 256 14.62 -11.80 -5.60
CA ALA A 256 13.67 -11.81 -4.48
C ALA A 256 13.20 -13.22 -4.14
N ALA A 257 12.81 -14.02 -5.13
CA ALA A 257 12.42 -15.42 -4.94
C ALA A 257 13.57 -16.27 -4.34
N LEU A 258 14.79 -16.11 -4.85
CA LEU A 258 15.98 -16.76 -4.28
C LEU A 258 16.27 -16.30 -2.86
N SER A 259 16.12 -15.01 -2.56
CA SER A 259 16.35 -14.49 -1.21
C SER A 259 15.34 -15.04 -0.21
N MET A 260 14.06 -15.17 -0.62
CA MET A 260 13.02 -15.81 0.19
C MET A 260 13.35 -17.29 0.46
N TYR A 261 13.77 -18.03 -0.57
CA TYR A 261 14.21 -19.41 -0.43
C TYR A 261 15.43 -19.54 0.50
N ASN A 262 16.50 -18.78 0.25
CA ASN A 262 17.73 -18.82 1.03
C ASN A 262 17.48 -18.41 2.49
N GLY A 263 16.63 -17.40 2.72
CA GLY A 263 16.23 -17.00 4.06
C GLY A 263 15.49 -18.11 4.80
N PHE A 264 14.63 -18.85 4.10
CA PHE A 264 13.94 -20.00 4.68
C PHE A 264 14.89 -21.18 4.96
N VAL A 265 15.78 -21.54 4.03
CA VAL A 265 16.79 -22.59 4.26
C VAL A 265 17.66 -22.27 5.47
N LYS A 266 18.17 -21.04 5.57
CA LYS A 266 18.94 -20.58 6.73
C LYS A 266 18.15 -20.66 8.04
N ARG A 267 16.84 -20.43 7.99
CA ARG A 267 15.95 -20.62 9.15
C ARG A 267 15.90 -22.08 9.59
N ILE A 268 15.80 -23.01 8.63
CA ILE A 268 15.78 -24.45 8.92
C ILE A 268 17.12 -24.91 9.49
N GLU A 269 18.26 -24.41 8.99
CA GLU A 269 19.58 -24.66 9.57
C GLU A 269 19.64 -24.19 11.04
N ASN A 270 19.12 -23.00 11.34
CA ASN A 270 19.04 -22.50 12.71
C ASN A 270 18.14 -23.37 13.60
N TYR A 271 17.03 -23.89 13.07
CA TYR A 271 16.17 -24.81 13.82
C TYR A 271 16.90 -26.10 14.16
N THR A 272 17.70 -26.66 13.24
CA THR A 272 18.51 -27.85 13.52
C THR A 272 19.50 -27.62 14.67
N GLY A 273 20.21 -26.50 14.67
CA GLY A 273 21.27 -26.23 15.66
C GLY A 273 20.77 -25.67 17.00
N LYS A 274 19.79 -24.75 16.97
CA LYS A 274 19.41 -23.90 18.11
C LYS A 274 17.91 -23.91 18.41
N GLY A 275 17.12 -24.66 17.64
CA GLY A 275 15.67 -24.67 17.79
C GLY A 275 15.20 -25.35 19.07
N ASP A 276 13.98 -25.01 19.48
CA ASP A 276 13.23 -25.78 20.47
C ASP A 276 12.86 -27.19 19.93
N VAL A 277 12.21 -28.01 20.76
CA VAL A 277 11.83 -29.39 20.40
C VAL A 277 10.93 -29.41 19.14
N ARG A 278 10.00 -28.47 19.00
CA ARG A 278 9.11 -28.36 17.84
C ARG A 278 9.92 -27.99 16.59
N GLN A 279 10.74 -26.96 16.69
CA GLN A 279 11.55 -26.44 15.59
C GLN A 279 12.54 -27.49 15.07
N LYS A 280 13.19 -28.25 15.97
CA LYS A 280 14.07 -29.36 15.59
C LYS A 280 13.33 -30.45 14.82
N ARG A 281 12.15 -30.86 15.31
CA ARG A 281 11.29 -31.84 14.61
C ARG A 281 10.89 -31.36 13.21
N ILE A 282 10.48 -30.08 13.09
CA ILE A 282 10.17 -29.48 11.80
C ILE A 282 11.40 -29.48 10.87
N ALA A 283 12.58 -29.13 11.38
CA ALA A 283 13.80 -29.13 10.59
C ALA A 283 14.19 -30.53 10.10
N GLU A 284 14.08 -31.55 10.95
CA GLU A 284 14.33 -32.95 10.58
C GLU A 284 13.41 -33.42 9.44
N ILE A 285 12.13 -33.04 9.48
CA ILE A 285 11.18 -33.34 8.40
C ILE A 285 11.62 -32.64 7.11
N LEU A 286 11.89 -31.33 7.18
CA LEU A 286 12.17 -30.52 6.00
C LEU A 286 13.53 -30.79 5.36
N ASN A 287 14.54 -31.19 6.14
CA ASN A 287 15.86 -31.56 5.64
C ASN A 287 15.81 -32.75 4.67
N LYS A 288 14.74 -33.55 4.68
CA LYS A 288 14.50 -34.62 3.70
C LYS A 288 14.28 -34.10 2.28
N ALA A 289 13.83 -32.84 2.12
CA ALA A 289 13.58 -32.21 0.83
C ALA A 289 14.76 -31.36 0.32
N ILE A 290 15.73 -31.06 1.17
CA ILE A 290 16.94 -30.28 0.82
C ILE A 290 18.02 -31.15 0.18
N LYS A 291 18.06 -32.44 0.56
CA LYS A 291 18.94 -33.47 -0.03
C LYS A 291 18.50 -33.83 -1.44
#